data_AF-A0A8C6C5N7-F1
#
_entry.id   AF-A0A8C6C5N7-F1
#
_cell.length_a   1.000
_cell.length_b   1.000
_cell.length_c   1.000
_cell.angle_alpha   90.00
_cell.angle_beta   90.00
_cell.angle_gamma   90.00
#
_symmetry.space_group_name_H-M   'P 1'
#
loop_
_entity.id
_entity.type
_entity.pdbx_description
1 polymer ?
#
loop_
_entity_poly.entity_id
_entity_poly.type
_entity_poly.pdbx_seq_one_letter_code
_entity_poly.pdbx_strand_id
1 'polypeptide(L)' 'MKVFLPVLLAALLGVEQVHSLVCFSCVNENSNWYCLKPTVCSDTDNYCVTISASAGIASFPVQGTWW' A
#
# COMPACT_ATOMS: atom_id res chain seq x y z
N MET A 1 -28.91 -9.51 -31.55
CA MET A 1 -27.48 -9.17 -31.34
C MET A 1 -27.22 -7.83 -30.64
N LYS A 2 -28.22 -6.97 -30.34
CA LYS A 2 -27.97 -5.63 -29.76
C LYS A 2 -27.83 -5.58 -28.23
N VAL A 3 -28.29 -6.62 -27.52
CA VAL A 3 -28.38 -6.66 -26.05
C VAL A 3 -27.15 -7.28 -25.39
N PHE A 4 -26.32 -7.99 -26.16
CA PHE A 4 -25.12 -8.65 -25.63
C PHE A 4 -24.06 -7.65 -25.19
N LEU A 5 -23.88 -6.58 -25.98
CA LEU A 5 -22.89 -5.54 -25.72
C LEU A 5 -23.17 -4.76 -24.41
N PRO A 6 -24.39 -4.26 -24.14
CA PRO A 6 -24.67 -3.57 -22.87
C PRO A 6 -24.63 -4.51 -21.66
N VAL A 7 -25.03 -5.77 -21.80
CA VAL A 7 -24.93 -6.77 -20.72
C VAL A 7 -23.46 -7.07 -20.38
N LEU A 8 -22.59 -7.19 -21.39
CA LEU A 8 -21.17 -7.39 -21.18
C LEU A 8 -20.50 -6.17 -20.52
N LEU A 9 -20.88 -4.95 -20.92
CA LEU A 9 -20.40 -3.72 -20.30
C LEU A 9 -20.82 -3.63 -18.83
N ALA A 10 -22.07 -3.95 -18.52
CA ALA A 10 -22.57 -3.95 -17.14
C ALA A 10 -21.86 -5.01 -16.28
N ALA A 11 -21.55 -6.18 -16.85
CA ALA A 11 -20.80 -7.22 -16.14
C ALA A 11 -19.36 -6.78 -15.82
N LEU A 12 -18.68 -6.10 -16.75
CA LEU A 12 -17.32 -5.58 -16.52
C LEU A 12 -17.29 -4.44 -15.50
N LEU A 13 -18.30 -3.56 -15.52
CA LEU A 13 -18.41 -2.44 -14.57
C LEU A 13 -18.95 -2.87 -13.20
N GLY A 14 -19.65 -4.01 -13.13
CA GLY A 14 -20.19 -4.58 -11.89
C GLY A 14 -19.20 -5.47 -11.12
N VAL A 15 -17.99 -5.68 -11.64
CA VAL A 15 -16.91 -6.28 -10.86
C VAL A 15 -16.35 -5.17 -9.97
N GLU A 16 -16.67 -5.23 -8.67
CA GLU A 16 -15.91 -4.48 -7.66
C GLU A 16 -14.44 -4.84 -7.86
N GLN A 17 -13.67 -3.88 -8.37
CA GLN A 17 -12.23 -4.05 -8.47
C GLN A 17 -11.72 -4.03 -7.03
N VAL A 18 -11.47 -5.20 -6.45
CA VAL A 18 -10.65 -5.32 -5.24
C VAL A 18 -9.24 -4.92 -5.68
N HIS A 19 -9.03 -3.60 -5.77
CA HIS A 19 -7.74 -3.04 -6.08
C HIS A 19 -6.87 -3.34 -4.87
N SER A 20 -6.04 -4.37 -5.02
CA SER A 20 -5.02 -4.67 -4.03
C SER A 20 -4.05 -3.49 -4.02
N LEU A 21 -4.08 -2.73 -2.94
CA LEU A 21 -3.21 -1.57 -2.76
C LEU A 21 -1.76 -2.05 -2.73
N VAL A 22 -0.88 -1.39 -3.49
CA VAL A 22 0.56 -1.69 -3.49
C VAL A 22 1.30 -0.47 -2.98
N CYS A 23 2.10 -0.65 -1.93
CA CYS A 23 2.88 0.40 -1.29
C CYS A 23 4.37 0.04 -1.26
N PHE A 24 5.21 1.02 -0.93
CA PHE A 24 6.64 0.79 -0.69
C PHE A 24 6.90 0.46 0.78
N SER A 25 7.62 -0.63 1.04
CA SER A 25 7.94 -1.08 2.40
C SER A 25 9.38 -0.73 2.78
N CYS A 26 9.55 -0.17 3.98
CA CYS A 26 10.84 0.23 4.54
C CYS A 26 10.91 -0.26 5.99
N VAL A 27 11.38 -1.49 6.21
CA VAL A 27 11.43 -2.11 7.55
C VAL A 27 12.86 -2.53 7.84
N ASN A 28 13.50 -1.91 8.84
CA ASN A 28 14.85 -2.25 9.30
C ASN A 28 15.92 -2.24 8.19
N GLU A 29 15.78 -1.35 7.20
CA GLU A 29 16.72 -1.23 6.09
C GLU A 29 17.81 -0.19 6.38
N ASN A 30 19.07 -0.56 6.14
CA ASN A 30 20.22 0.33 6.33
C ASN A 30 20.40 1.34 5.19
N SER A 31 19.68 1.17 4.07
CA SER A 31 19.79 2.04 2.91
C SER A 31 18.43 2.36 2.32
N ASN A 32 18.25 3.61 1.91
CA ASN A 32 17.01 4.12 1.34
C ASN A 32 16.59 3.35 0.08
N TRP A 33 17.53 2.86 -0.74
CA TRP A 33 17.19 2.12 -1.96
C TRP A 33 16.41 0.83 -1.70
N TYR A 34 16.65 0.18 -0.55
CA TYR A 34 15.93 -1.03 -0.19
C TYR A 34 14.49 -0.75 0.26
N CYS A 35 14.16 0.50 0.60
CA CYS A 35 12.81 0.92 0.95
C CYS A 35 11.88 1.07 -0.25
N LEU A 36 12.42 0.97 -1.48
CA LEU A 36 11.65 1.07 -2.73
C LEU A 36 11.12 -0.29 -3.20
N LYS A 37 10.99 -1.27 -2.31
CA LYS A 37 10.38 -2.56 -2.64
C LYS A 37 8.85 -2.44 -2.64
N PRO A 38 8.17 -2.76 -3.76
CA PRO A 38 6.72 -2.80 -3.81
C PRO A 38 6.22 -4.01 -3.03
N THR A 39 5.23 -3.77 -2.17
CA THR A 39 4.60 -4.77 -1.31
C THR A 39 3.09 -4.63 -1.43
N VAL A 40 2.41 -5.77 -1.59
CA VAL A 40 0.96 -5.84 -1.62
C VAL A 40 0.42 -5.66 -0.19
N CYS A 41 -0.48 -4.71 0.00
CA CYS A 41 -1.11 -4.40 1.28
C CYS A 41 -2.31 -5.31 1.57
N SER A 42 -2.81 -5.28 2.81
CA SER A 42 -4.02 -6.01 3.19
C SER A 42 -5.22 -5.47 2.43
N ASP A 43 -6.23 -6.31 2.17
CA ASP A 43 -7.49 -5.90 1.54
C ASP A 43 -8.27 -4.87 2.40
N THR A 44 -7.89 -4.71 3.67
CA THR A 44 -8.44 -3.70 4.59
C THR A 44 -7.72 -2.35 4.53
N ASP A 45 -6.54 -2.29 3.92
CA ASP A 45 -5.75 -1.07 3.80
C ASP A 45 -6.24 -0.21 2.64
N ASN A 46 -6.48 1.07 2.91
CA ASN A 46 -7.05 2.00 1.92
C ASN A 46 -6.06 3.06 1.43
N TYR A 47 -4.91 3.22 2.09
CA TYR A 47 -3.91 4.22 1.74
C TYR A 47 -2.52 3.83 2.26
N CYS A 48 -1.47 4.24 1.55
CA CYS A 48 -0.10 4.07 1.98
C CYS A 48 0.26 5.16 3.00
N VAL A 49 0.92 4.77 4.09
CA VAL A 49 1.53 5.72 5.05
C VAL A 49 3.04 5.64 4.96
N THR A 50 3.69 6.81 4.97
CA THR A 50 5.16 6.89 5.02
C THR A 50 5.56 7.46 6.35
N ILE A 51 6.21 6.64 7.19
CA ILE A 51 6.77 7.08 8.47
C ILE A 51 8.29 7.07 8.30
N SER A 52 8.91 8.24 8.42
CA SER A 52 10.36 8.38 8.37
C SER A 52 10.85 8.84 9.74
N ALA A 53 11.72 8.04 10.37
CA ALA A 53 12.41 8.39 11.59
C ALA A 53 13.88 8.67 11.27
N SER A 54 14.35 9.89 11.53
CA SER A 54 15.78 10.22 11.50
C SER A 54 16.36 10.06 12.89
N ALA A 55 17.21 9.06 13.11
CA ALA A 55 17.98 8.95 14.34
C ALA A 55 19.12 9.98 14.31
N GLY A 56 18.96 11.07 15.07
CA GLY A 56 20.10 11.93 15.45
C GLY A 56 20.94 11.24 16.52
N ILE A 57 22.23 11.53 16.58
CA ILE A 57 23.13 11.09 17.66
C ILE A 57 22.80 11.91 18.92
N ALA A 58 21.65 11.63 19.52
CA ALA A 58 21.26 12.06 20.85
C ALA A 58 20.37 10.94 21.40
N SER A 59 20.75 10.40 22.55
CA SER A 59 20.20 9.24 23.22
C SER A 59 18.74 9.43 23.66
N PHE A 60 17.81 9.41 22.71
CA PHE A 60 16.39 9.23 22.97
C PHE A 60 15.91 8.03 22.15
N PRO A 61 15.27 7.02 22.76
CA PRO A 61 14.65 5.96 21.98
C PRO A 61 13.55 6.59 21.13
N VAL A 62 13.66 6.48 19.80
CA VAL A 62 12.50 6.62 18.91
C VAL A 62 11.62 5.40 19.18
N GLN A 63 10.87 5.47 20.28
CA GLN A 63 9.82 4.54 20.62
C GLN A 63 8.73 4.76 19.57
N GLY A 64 8.82 4.02 18.45
CA GLY A 64 7.66 3.74 17.62
C GLY A 64 6.68 2.96 18.50
N THR A 65 5.80 3.70 19.17
CA THR A 65 4.80 3.16 20.08
C THR A 65 3.92 2.17 19.34
N TRP A 66 3.98 0.92 19.78
CA TRP A 66 2.92 -0.05 19.65
C TRP A 66 1.65 0.50 20.34
N TRP A 67 0.75 1.17 19.61
CA TRP A 67 -0.69 1.28 19.88
C TRP A 67 -1.41 1.69 18.59
#